data_AF-A0A9W7ISY0-F1
#
_entry.id   AF-A0A9W7ISY0-F1
#
_cell.length_a   1.000
_cell.length_b   1.000
_cell.length_c   1.000
_cell.angle_alpha   90.00
_cell.angle_beta   90.00
_cell.angle_gamma   90.00
#
_symmetry.space_group_name_H-M   'P 1'
#
loop_
_entity.id
_entity.type
_entity.pdbx_description
1 polymer ?
#
loop_
_entity_poly.entity_id
_entity_poly.type
_entity_poly.pdbx_seq_one_letter_code
_entity_poly.pdbx_strand_id
1 'polypeptide(L)'
;MALLHASFTSVVCKNGNHSAPTRFPCTTFLPGFDVGRVSNACKKEICSSMSSVPKATLTFDPPSTNSERSKQLQRKHTINPASPDFVLLPSFEECFPKSSKECREVIHEQSGHTLKVPFRRVLLSGDVPNFDTYDTSGPQNIEPRIGLPKLRKDWVDRRERLGAPRYTQMYYAKQGIITEEMLYCATREKLDPEFVRSEVARGRAIIPSNKKHLELEPMIVGRNFLVKVNANIGNSAVASSIEEEVYKVQWATMWGADTVMDLSTGRHIHETREWILRNSAVPVGTVPIYQALEKVNGIAEDLSWEVFRDTLSRV
;
A
#
# COMPACT_ATOMS: atom_id res chain seq x y z
N MET A 1 -30.83 -6.81 53.57
CA MET A 1 -30.55 -5.51 54.22
C MET A 1 -29.18 -5.05 53.74
N ALA A 2 -28.92 -3.88 53.16
CA ALA A 2 -29.76 -2.75 52.79
C ALA A 2 -29.07 -2.05 51.59
N LEU A 3 -29.89 -1.51 50.68
CA LEU A 3 -29.53 -0.53 49.66
C LEU A 3 -28.99 0.75 50.30
N LEU A 4 -28.13 1.49 49.59
CA LEU A 4 -28.22 2.95 49.57
C LEU A 4 -27.98 3.53 48.16
N HIS A 5 -28.94 4.37 47.78
CA HIS A 5 -29.11 5.15 46.55
C HIS A 5 -28.66 6.59 46.81
N ALA A 6 -28.20 7.32 45.80
CA ALA A 6 -28.39 8.77 45.58
C ALA A 6 -27.65 9.16 44.29
N SER A 7 -28.29 9.40 43.14
CA SER A 7 -29.22 10.47 42.72
C SER A 7 -28.57 11.84 42.49
N PHE A 8 -28.74 12.30 41.25
CA PHE A 8 -28.26 13.50 40.55
C PHE A 8 -28.73 14.85 41.12
N THR A 9 -27.99 15.92 40.79
CA THR A 9 -28.57 17.22 40.39
C THR A 9 -27.71 17.92 39.34
N SER A 10 -28.38 18.45 38.31
CA SER A 10 -27.87 19.29 37.24
C SER A 10 -27.92 20.78 37.61
N VAL A 11 -27.05 21.59 37.01
CA VAL A 11 -27.27 23.04 36.90
C VAL A 11 -26.96 23.47 35.46
N VAL A 12 -27.98 24.07 34.83
CA VAL A 12 -27.94 24.78 33.55
C VAL A 12 -27.77 26.27 33.85
N CYS A 13 -26.95 26.98 33.07
CA CYS A 13 -27.10 28.43 32.86
C CYS A 13 -26.74 28.81 31.41
N LYS A 14 -27.56 29.70 30.85
CA LYS A 14 -27.60 30.19 29.46
C LYS A 14 -26.81 31.50 29.27
N ASN A 15 -26.29 31.65 28.04
CA ASN A 15 -26.09 32.83 27.16
C ASN A 15 -25.50 34.17 27.65
N GLY A 16 -24.55 34.67 26.84
CA GLY A 16 -24.28 36.10 26.66
C GLY A 16 -23.02 36.38 25.81
N ASN A 17 -23.18 36.91 24.59
CA ASN A 17 -22.10 37.36 23.68
C ASN A 17 -21.40 38.64 24.17
N HIS A 18 -20.09 38.79 23.92
CA HIS A 18 -19.46 39.86 23.10
C HIS A 18 -17.91 39.92 23.24
N SER A 19 -17.23 39.94 22.09
CA SER A 19 -15.91 40.52 21.73
C SER A 19 -14.60 40.17 22.47
N ALA A 20 -13.68 39.59 21.68
CA ALA A 20 -12.26 39.20 21.81
C ALA A 20 -11.25 40.21 22.41
N PRO A 21 -9.92 39.89 22.49
CA PRO A 21 -9.23 38.62 22.78
C PRO A 21 -8.22 38.76 23.95
N THR A 22 -8.08 37.76 24.82
CA THR A 22 -6.99 37.74 25.83
C THR A 22 -6.12 36.50 25.71
N ARG A 23 -4.82 36.79 25.63
CA ARG A 23 -3.68 35.91 25.39
C ARG A 23 -3.52 34.86 26.49
N PHE A 24 -3.12 33.66 26.09
CA PHE A 24 -2.69 32.56 26.95
C PHE A 24 -1.42 32.93 27.74
N PRO A 25 -1.29 32.52 29.02
CA PRO A 25 -0.02 32.57 29.72
C PRO A 25 0.80 31.29 29.45
N CYS A 26 2.00 31.47 28.89
CA CYS A 26 3.07 30.48 28.84
C CYS A 26 3.77 30.43 30.21
N THR A 27 3.96 29.23 30.75
CA THR A 27 4.91 28.96 31.83
C THR A 27 6.26 28.52 31.27
N THR A 28 7.30 29.20 31.75
CA THR A 28 8.75 29.06 31.52
C THR A 28 9.36 27.78 32.08
N PHE A 29 10.30 27.17 31.33
CA PHE A 29 11.60 26.69 31.83
C PHE A 29 12.61 26.65 30.65
N LEU A 30 13.75 27.35 30.81
CA LEU A 30 14.91 27.51 29.90
C LEU A 30 16.01 26.44 30.21
N PRO A 31 17.16 26.33 29.50
CA PRO A 31 17.73 27.22 28.47
C PRO A 31 18.39 26.54 27.23
N GLY A 32 18.57 27.36 26.17
CA GLY A 32 19.87 27.44 25.48
C GLY A 32 19.90 27.02 24.01
N PHE A 33 19.54 27.92 23.10
CA PHE A 33 20.20 28.11 21.81
C PHE A 33 19.85 29.50 21.29
N ASP A 34 20.79 30.45 21.41
CA ASP A 34 20.69 31.78 20.84
C ASP A 34 21.09 31.72 19.35
N VAL A 35 20.21 32.22 18.48
CA VAL A 35 20.49 32.42 17.05
C VAL A 35 20.82 33.90 16.86
N GLY A 36 22.11 34.20 16.87
CA GLY A 36 22.66 35.52 16.52
C GLY A 36 23.14 35.56 15.07
N ARG A 37 22.44 36.33 14.24
CA ARG A 37 22.87 36.78 12.91
C ARG A 37 24.00 37.81 13.08
N VAL A 38 25.06 37.76 12.26
CA VAL A 38 25.80 38.89 11.65
C VAL A 38 27.04 38.39 10.85
N SER A 39 27.41 39.22 9.89
CA SER A 39 28.19 39.11 8.66
C SER A 39 29.73 38.93 8.71
N ASN A 40 30.23 38.55 7.52
CA ASN A 40 31.51 38.89 6.87
C ASN A 40 32.81 38.10 7.15
N ALA A 41 33.26 37.47 6.06
CA ALA A 41 34.62 37.42 5.50
C ALA A 41 35.78 36.77 6.28
N CYS A 42 36.44 35.85 5.56
CA CYS A 42 37.90 35.74 5.34
C CYS A 42 38.54 34.38 5.69
N LYS A 43 39.07 33.75 4.62
CA LYS A 43 40.25 32.87 4.46
C LYS A 43 40.42 31.57 5.27
N LYS A 44 40.65 30.52 4.46
CA LYS A 44 41.38 29.27 4.70
C LYS A 44 42.50 29.40 5.75
N GLU A 45 42.60 28.38 6.61
CA GLU A 45 43.84 27.64 6.80
C GLU A 45 43.58 26.21 7.33
N ILE A 46 44.48 25.32 6.95
CA ILE A 46 44.50 23.88 7.18
C ILE A 46 45.28 23.63 8.48
N CYS A 47 44.77 22.82 9.41
CA CYS A 47 45.66 21.97 10.21
C CYS A 47 44.93 20.76 10.79
N SER A 48 45.62 19.64 10.69
CA SER A 48 45.30 18.27 11.06
C SER A 48 45.29 18.02 12.56
N SER A 49 44.31 17.27 13.05
CA SER A 49 44.47 16.46 14.27
C SER A 49 43.70 15.15 14.11
N MET A 50 44.44 14.04 14.07
CA MET A 50 43.90 12.70 14.02
C MET A 50 43.34 12.30 15.39
N SER A 51 42.10 11.81 15.42
CA SER A 51 41.57 11.01 16.53
C SER A 51 40.84 9.81 15.94
N SER A 52 41.40 8.62 16.18
CA SER A 52 40.93 7.32 15.72
C SER A 52 39.68 6.88 16.47
N VAL A 53 38.56 6.75 15.76
CA VAL A 53 37.37 6.00 16.20
C VAL A 53 37.12 4.92 15.14
N PRO A 54 37.01 3.63 15.48
CA PRO A 54 36.77 2.60 14.49
C PRO A 54 35.33 2.70 13.98
N LYS A 55 35.15 3.21 12.76
CA LYS A 55 33.93 3.05 11.97
C LYS A 55 33.93 1.65 11.38
N ALA A 56 32.94 0.83 11.75
CA ALA A 56 32.64 -0.41 11.05
C ALA A 56 32.13 -0.07 9.64
N THR A 57 33.00 -0.21 8.65
CA THR A 57 32.63 -0.13 7.23
C THR A 57 32.18 -1.51 6.80
N LEU A 58 30.88 -1.67 6.53
CA LEU A 58 30.37 -2.80 5.75
C LEU A 58 30.92 -2.66 4.33
N THR A 59 32.02 -3.35 4.03
CA THR A 59 32.48 -3.57 2.66
C THR A 59 31.59 -4.66 2.07
N PHE A 60 30.53 -4.24 1.36
CA PHE A 60 29.93 -5.10 0.36
C PHE A 60 30.81 -5.02 -0.88
N ASP A 61 31.48 -6.12 -1.22
CA ASP A 61 32.04 -6.29 -2.54
C ASP A 61 30.90 -6.30 -3.56
N PRO A 62 30.92 -5.45 -4.60
CA PRO A 62 29.89 -5.48 -5.63
C PRO A 62 30.04 -6.79 -6.43
N PRO A 63 28.97 -7.57 -6.65
CA PRO A 63 29.07 -8.74 -7.51
C PRO A 63 29.37 -8.29 -8.95
N SER A 64 30.54 -8.65 -9.44
CA SER A 64 31.08 -8.26 -10.75
C SER A 64 30.42 -8.96 -11.95
N THR A 65 29.24 -9.56 -11.78
CA THR A 65 28.54 -10.32 -12.84
C THR A 65 27.09 -9.92 -13.08
N ASN A 66 26.49 -9.02 -12.29
CA ASN A 66 25.10 -8.56 -12.49
C ASN A 66 24.96 -7.19 -13.18
N SER A 67 26.06 -6.45 -13.36
CA SER A 67 26.00 -5.10 -13.96
C SER A 67 25.62 -5.16 -15.45
N GLU A 68 26.04 -6.18 -16.20
CA GLU A 68 25.79 -6.26 -17.64
C GLU A 68 24.37 -6.69 -17.97
N ARG A 69 23.81 -7.69 -17.26
CA ARG A 69 22.43 -8.15 -17.44
C ARG A 69 21.41 -7.05 -17.11
N SER A 70 21.68 -6.31 -16.03
CA SER A 70 20.86 -5.16 -15.60
C SER A 70 20.94 -3.98 -16.59
N LYS A 71 22.12 -3.71 -17.16
CA LYS A 71 22.31 -2.67 -18.20
C LYS A 71 21.67 -3.05 -19.54
N GLN A 72 21.55 -4.34 -19.86
CA GLN A 72 20.94 -4.81 -21.10
C GLN A 72 19.40 -4.78 -21.06
N LEU A 73 18.80 -4.93 -19.88
CA LEU A 73 17.36 -4.74 -19.63
C LEU A 73 16.94 -3.26 -19.69
N GLN A 74 17.79 -2.34 -19.24
CA GLN A 74 17.50 -0.89 -19.19
C GLN A 74 17.29 -0.19 -20.56
N ARG A 75 17.51 -0.86 -21.69
CA ARG A 75 17.49 -0.23 -23.03
C ARG A 75 16.47 -0.79 -24.01
N LYS A 76 15.66 -1.78 -23.64
CA LYS A 76 14.70 -2.38 -24.56
C LYS A 76 13.30 -1.83 -24.30
N HIS A 77 12.79 -1.05 -25.26
CA HIS A 77 11.37 -0.77 -25.31
C HIS A 77 10.60 -2.09 -25.57
N THR A 78 9.41 -2.22 -24.99
CA THR A 78 8.52 -3.35 -25.26
C THR A 78 8.24 -3.43 -26.75
N ILE A 79 8.57 -4.56 -27.38
CA ILE A 79 8.39 -4.76 -28.82
C ILE A 79 6.91 -5.00 -29.15
N ASN A 80 6.25 -5.84 -28.35
CA ASN A 80 4.83 -6.16 -28.50
C ASN A 80 4.10 -6.02 -27.15
N PRO A 81 3.34 -4.93 -26.95
CA PRO A 81 2.57 -4.73 -25.72
C PRO A 81 1.55 -5.83 -25.40
N ALA A 82 1.08 -6.56 -26.41
CA ALA A 82 0.14 -7.66 -26.23
C ALA A 82 0.83 -8.98 -25.82
N SER A 83 2.15 -9.05 -25.93
CA SER A 83 2.93 -10.26 -25.62
C SER A 83 4.33 -9.92 -25.07
N PRO A 84 4.44 -9.24 -23.91
CA PRO A 84 5.74 -8.80 -23.37
C PRO A 84 6.62 -9.97 -22.94
N ASP A 85 7.94 -9.81 -23.05
CA ASP A 85 8.93 -10.85 -22.74
C ASP A 85 9.36 -10.81 -21.26
N PHE A 86 8.47 -11.29 -20.40
CA PHE A 86 8.68 -11.26 -18.95
C PHE A 86 9.90 -12.06 -18.49
N VAL A 87 10.62 -11.48 -17.53
CA VAL A 87 11.72 -12.13 -16.82
C VAL A 87 11.19 -12.61 -15.46
N LEU A 88 11.52 -13.85 -15.11
CA LEU A 88 11.15 -14.42 -13.82
C LEU A 88 11.96 -13.77 -12.69
N LEU A 89 11.31 -13.55 -11.56
CA LEU A 89 11.97 -13.12 -10.32
C LEU A 89 12.81 -14.25 -9.71
N PRO A 90 13.78 -13.91 -8.84
CA PRO A 90 14.30 -14.83 -7.84
C PRO A 90 13.16 -15.50 -7.06
N SER A 91 13.35 -16.75 -6.67
CA SER A 91 12.32 -17.49 -5.95
C SER A 91 12.07 -16.92 -4.56
N PHE A 92 10.92 -17.25 -3.97
CA PHE A 92 10.60 -16.85 -2.60
C PHE A 92 11.62 -17.41 -1.60
N GLU A 93 12.09 -18.63 -1.81
CA GLU A 93 13.08 -19.32 -0.98
C GLU A 93 14.48 -18.68 -1.09
N GLU A 94 14.84 -18.18 -2.28
CA GLU A 94 16.07 -17.40 -2.48
C GLU A 94 16.00 -16.06 -1.74
N CYS A 95 14.85 -15.39 -1.76
CA CYS A 95 14.65 -14.12 -1.07
C CYS A 95 14.54 -14.29 0.46
N PHE A 96 13.89 -15.37 0.90
CA PHE A 96 13.56 -15.64 2.29
C PHE A 96 13.96 -17.06 2.70
N PRO A 97 15.27 -17.32 2.88
CA PRO A 97 15.73 -18.62 3.33
C PRO A 97 15.08 -19.00 4.66
N LYS A 98 14.77 -20.28 4.82
CA LYS A 98 14.06 -20.85 6.00
C LYS A 98 12.64 -20.31 6.21
N SER A 99 12.05 -19.70 5.19
CA SER A 99 10.65 -19.27 5.25
C SER A 99 9.76 -20.11 4.36
N SER A 100 8.53 -20.36 4.78
CA SER A 100 7.47 -20.91 3.94
C SER A 100 6.29 -19.95 3.84
N LYS A 101 5.59 -19.97 2.71
CA LYS A 101 4.29 -19.31 2.56
C LYS A 101 3.21 -20.24 3.09
N GLU A 102 2.44 -19.73 4.04
CA GLU A 102 1.36 -20.45 4.69
C GLU A 102 0.06 -19.68 4.52
N CYS A 103 -1.07 -20.36 4.73
CA CYS A 103 -2.39 -19.74 4.70
C CYS A 103 -3.18 -20.12 5.95
N ARG A 104 -3.90 -19.14 6.51
CA ARG A 104 -4.94 -19.39 7.51
C ARG A 104 -6.27 -19.46 6.80
N GLU A 105 -6.95 -20.61 6.92
CA GLU A 105 -8.29 -20.79 6.39
C GLU A 105 -9.33 -20.28 7.39
N VAL A 106 -10.26 -19.46 6.91
CA VAL A 106 -11.41 -18.96 7.69
C VAL A 106 -12.66 -19.03 6.83
N ILE A 107 -13.80 -19.32 7.43
CA ILE A 107 -15.07 -19.43 6.71
C ILE A 107 -15.87 -18.15 6.94
N HIS A 108 -16.31 -17.51 5.85
CA HIS A 108 -17.23 -16.40 5.92
C HIS A 108 -18.66 -16.93 6.10
N GLU A 109 -19.18 -16.87 7.32
CA GLU A 109 -20.45 -17.52 7.71
C GLU A 109 -21.63 -17.19 6.81
N GLN A 110 -21.78 -15.92 6.42
CA GLN A 110 -22.94 -15.47 5.64
C GLN A 110 -22.96 -15.99 4.18
N SER A 111 -21.80 -16.37 3.64
CA SER A 111 -21.69 -16.89 2.27
C SER A 111 -21.23 -18.34 2.20
N GLY A 112 -20.67 -18.89 3.28
CA GLY A 112 -20.00 -20.19 3.28
C GLY A 112 -18.66 -20.19 2.54
N HIS A 113 -18.15 -19.03 2.09
CA HIS A 113 -16.88 -18.98 1.37
C HIS A 113 -15.69 -19.25 2.31
N THR A 114 -14.84 -20.20 1.93
CA THR A 114 -13.54 -20.42 2.59
C THR A 114 -12.52 -19.43 2.06
N LEU A 115 -11.99 -18.57 2.93
CA LEU A 115 -10.97 -17.59 2.62
C LEU A 115 -9.60 -18.13 3.05
N LYS A 116 -8.60 -18.00 2.18
CA LYS A 116 -7.20 -18.37 2.47
C LYS A 116 -6.38 -17.11 2.66
N VAL A 117 -6.03 -16.80 3.90
CA VAL A 117 -5.34 -15.56 4.29
C VAL A 117 -3.85 -15.84 4.47
N PRO A 118 -2.97 -15.26 3.66
CA PRO A 118 -1.55 -15.61 3.63
C PRO A 118 -0.79 -15.01 4.81
N PHE A 119 0.24 -15.73 5.23
CA PHE A 119 1.29 -15.26 6.10
C PHE A 119 2.58 -16.01 5.76
N ARG A 120 3.72 -15.49 6.20
CA ARG A 120 5.00 -16.17 6.05
C ARG A 120 5.40 -16.76 7.39
N ARG A 121 5.81 -18.02 7.41
CA ARG A 121 6.35 -18.70 8.59
C ARG A 121 7.86 -18.80 8.47
N VAL A 122 8.58 -18.28 9.46
CA VAL A 122 10.03 -18.37 9.55
C VAL A 122 10.38 -19.52 10.51
N LEU A 123 11.11 -20.51 9.98
CA LEU A 123 11.59 -21.67 10.73
C LEU A 123 12.84 -21.28 11.52
N LEU A 124 12.75 -21.39 12.85
CA LEU A 124 13.85 -21.12 13.78
C LEU A 124 14.53 -22.42 14.17
N SER A 125 15.82 -22.36 14.55
CA SER A 125 16.57 -23.52 15.03
C SER A 125 16.28 -23.81 16.50
N GLY A 126 16.40 -25.08 16.91
CA GLY A 126 16.15 -25.52 18.28
C GLY A 126 14.66 -25.69 18.58
N ASP A 127 14.30 -25.76 19.86
CA ASP A 127 12.91 -25.97 20.31
C ASP A 127 12.10 -24.65 20.40
N VAL A 128 12.48 -23.64 19.62
CA VAL A 128 11.81 -22.33 19.60
C VAL A 128 10.63 -22.40 18.63
N PRO A 129 9.42 -21.93 19.01
CA PRO A 129 8.29 -21.90 18.09
C PRO A 129 8.61 -21.03 16.88
N ASN A 130 8.08 -21.44 15.72
CA ASN A 130 8.22 -20.69 14.48
C ASN A 130 7.61 -19.28 14.58
N PHE A 131 8.15 -18.35 13.79
CA PHE A 131 7.69 -16.97 13.79
C PHE A 131 6.84 -16.65 12.57
N ASP A 132 5.57 -16.31 12.80
CA ASP A 132 4.62 -15.97 11.74
C ASP A 132 4.59 -14.44 11.51
N THR A 133 4.94 -14.02 10.30
CA THR A 133 4.97 -12.62 9.85
C THR A 133 3.93 -12.36 8.76
N TYR A 134 3.53 -11.10 8.64
CA TYR A 134 2.76 -10.61 7.51
C TYR A 134 3.53 -10.85 6.20
N ASP A 135 2.79 -11.08 5.11
CA ASP A 135 3.36 -11.38 3.80
C ASP A 135 2.49 -10.77 2.69
N THR A 136 3.12 -9.97 1.83
CA THR A 136 2.52 -9.25 0.70
C THR A 136 2.93 -9.82 -0.65
N SER A 137 3.81 -10.82 -0.68
CA SER A 137 4.42 -11.33 -1.92
C SER A 137 3.42 -11.95 -2.90
N GLY A 138 2.21 -12.30 -2.44
CA GLY A 138 1.17 -12.90 -3.26
C GLY A 138 1.53 -14.32 -3.75
N PRO A 139 0.72 -14.89 -4.66
CA PRO A 139 1.00 -16.19 -5.25
C PRO A 139 2.33 -16.20 -6.01
N GLN A 140 3.11 -17.27 -5.86
CA GLN A 140 4.45 -17.42 -6.45
C GLN A 140 4.42 -18.38 -7.65
N ASN A 141 5.45 -18.31 -8.50
CA ASN A 141 5.64 -19.22 -9.64
C ASN A 141 4.48 -19.22 -10.65
N ILE A 142 3.85 -18.06 -10.85
CA ILE A 142 2.80 -17.87 -11.85
C ILE A 142 3.37 -17.08 -13.02
N GLU A 143 3.20 -17.62 -14.23
CA GLU A 143 3.63 -16.92 -15.44
C GLU A 143 2.81 -15.63 -15.63
N PRO A 144 3.45 -14.46 -15.79
CA PRO A 144 2.72 -13.20 -15.87
C PRO A 144 1.76 -13.10 -17.07
N ARG A 145 1.98 -13.93 -18.11
CA ARG A 145 1.12 -14.05 -19.29
C ARG A 145 -0.26 -14.64 -18.97
N ILE A 146 -0.36 -15.46 -17.92
CA ILE A 146 -1.62 -16.08 -17.49
C ILE A 146 -2.38 -15.13 -16.55
N GLY A 147 -1.65 -14.40 -15.70
CA GLY A 147 -2.21 -13.59 -14.63
C GLY A 147 -2.50 -14.41 -13.36
N LEU A 148 -2.69 -13.70 -12.26
CA LEU A 148 -2.97 -14.33 -10.96
C LEU A 148 -4.38 -14.93 -10.90
N PRO A 149 -4.60 -15.94 -10.04
CA PRO A 149 -5.92 -16.49 -9.79
C PRO A 149 -6.90 -15.42 -9.29
N LYS A 150 -8.10 -15.41 -9.86
CA LYS A 150 -9.18 -14.45 -9.53
C LYS A 150 -9.91 -14.85 -8.25
N LEU A 151 -9.19 -14.90 -7.12
CA LEU A 151 -9.68 -15.43 -5.84
C LEU A 151 -10.96 -14.75 -5.32
N ARG A 152 -11.20 -13.48 -5.66
CA ARG A 152 -12.37 -12.71 -5.19
C ARG A 152 -13.61 -12.87 -6.07
N LYS A 153 -13.53 -13.61 -7.18
CA LYS A 153 -14.59 -13.69 -8.20
C LYS A 153 -15.94 -14.05 -7.59
N ASP A 154 -16.01 -15.14 -6.84
CA ASP A 154 -17.28 -15.64 -6.30
C ASP A 154 -17.89 -14.70 -5.25
N TRP A 155 -17.04 -13.97 -4.52
CA TRP A 155 -17.47 -13.00 -3.50
C TRP A 155 -18.17 -11.81 -4.15
N VAL A 156 -17.57 -11.31 -5.24
CA VAL A 156 -18.12 -10.20 -6.03
C VAL A 156 -19.39 -10.65 -6.74
N ASP A 157 -19.37 -11.78 -7.46
CA ASP A 157 -20.51 -12.30 -8.22
C ASP A 157 -21.73 -12.57 -7.31
N ARG A 158 -21.52 -13.09 -6.09
CA ARG A 158 -22.59 -13.26 -5.10
C ARG A 158 -23.24 -11.93 -4.75
N ARG A 159 -22.46 -10.89 -4.45
CA ARG A 159 -23.01 -9.58 -4.05
C ARG A 159 -23.62 -8.81 -5.21
N GLU A 160 -23.11 -8.99 -6.43
CA GLU A 160 -23.75 -8.43 -7.62
C GLU A 160 -25.13 -9.03 -7.86
N ARG A 161 -25.27 -10.36 -7.71
CA ARG A 161 -26.58 -11.03 -7.79
C ARG A 161 -27.59 -10.55 -6.74
N LEU A 162 -27.12 -10.12 -5.57
CA LEU A 162 -27.98 -9.55 -4.52
C LEU A 162 -28.45 -8.11 -4.83
N GLY A 163 -27.86 -7.43 -5.81
CA GLY A 163 -28.39 -6.16 -6.34
C GLY A 163 -28.28 -4.96 -5.40
N ALA A 164 -27.16 -4.79 -4.69
CA ALA A 164 -26.95 -3.64 -3.82
C ALA A 164 -26.89 -2.30 -4.59
N PRO A 165 -27.42 -1.19 -4.05
CA PRO A 165 -27.39 0.13 -4.71
C PRO A 165 -25.98 0.74 -4.79
N ARG A 166 -25.04 0.27 -3.97
CA ARG A 166 -23.64 0.70 -3.93
C ARG A 166 -22.75 -0.50 -3.62
N TYR A 167 -21.54 -0.49 -4.17
CA TYR A 167 -20.60 -1.62 -4.09
C TYR A 167 -19.38 -1.37 -3.18
N THR A 168 -19.37 -0.29 -2.40
CA THR A 168 -18.22 0.07 -1.57
C THR A 168 -18.22 -0.65 -0.24
N GLN A 169 -17.03 -0.94 0.29
CA GLN A 169 -16.89 -1.54 1.63
C GLN A 169 -17.51 -0.66 2.73
N MET A 170 -17.41 0.67 2.60
CA MET A 170 -18.08 1.61 3.52
C MET A 170 -19.60 1.51 3.48
N TYR A 171 -20.21 1.28 2.31
CA TYR A 171 -21.65 1.06 2.22
C TYR A 171 -22.06 -0.18 3.02
N TYR A 172 -21.44 -1.33 2.75
CA TYR A 172 -21.72 -2.58 3.46
C TYR A 172 -21.49 -2.44 4.97
N ALA A 173 -20.37 -1.81 5.36
CA ALA A 173 -20.05 -1.58 6.76
C ALA A 173 -21.16 -0.79 7.48
N LYS A 174 -21.68 0.27 6.87
CA LYS A 174 -22.77 1.08 7.44
C LYS A 174 -24.11 0.34 7.54
N GLN A 175 -24.31 -0.72 6.75
CA GLN A 175 -25.46 -1.62 6.87
C GLN A 175 -25.29 -2.71 7.94
N GLY A 176 -24.16 -2.72 8.67
CA GLY A 176 -23.86 -3.78 9.63
C GLY A 176 -23.38 -5.08 8.98
N ILE A 177 -23.04 -5.05 7.68
CA ILE A 177 -22.59 -6.23 6.94
C ILE A 177 -21.08 -6.34 7.04
N ILE A 178 -20.60 -7.49 7.53
CA ILE A 178 -19.21 -7.92 7.43
C ILE A 178 -19.07 -8.62 6.07
N THR A 179 -18.18 -8.14 5.23
CA THR A 179 -17.90 -8.73 3.91
C THR A 179 -16.75 -9.74 3.99
N GLU A 180 -16.57 -10.54 2.95
CA GLU A 180 -15.40 -11.41 2.80
C GLU A 180 -14.09 -10.60 2.91
N GLU A 181 -14.01 -9.41 2.33
CA GLU A 181 -12.83 -8.56 2.45
C GLU A 181 -12.59 -8.07 3.89
N MET A 182 -13.63 -7.75 4.66
CA MET A 182 -13.47 -7.36 6.06
C MET A 182 -12.97 -8.52 6.91
N LEU A 183 -13.55 -9.72 6.75
CA LEU A 183 -13.09 -10.93 7.45
C LEU A 183 -11.65 -11.29 7.06
N TYR A 184 -11.31 -11.16 5.78
CA TYR A 184 -9.95 -11.38 5.28
C TYR A 184 -8.95 -10.44 5.97
N CYS A 185 -9.22 -9.13 5.97
CA CYS A 185 -8.35 -8.15 6.62
C CYS A 185 -8.26 -8.37 8.14
N ALA A 186 -9.39 -8.67 8.80
CA ALA A 186 -9.42 -8.96 10.24
C ALA A 186 -8.51 -10.14 10.59
N THR A 187 -8.60 -11.22 9.80
CA THR A 187 -7.76 -12.42 9.96
C THR A 187 -6.27 -12.11 9.75
N ARG A 188 -5.96 -11.28 8.74
CA ARG A 188 -4.59 -10.87 8.39
C ARG A 188 -3.95 -9.99 9.47
N GLU A 189 -4.75 -9.11 10.09
CA GLU A 189 -4.35 -8.22 11.18
C GLU A 189 -4.45 -8.88 12.57
N LYS A 190 -5.00 -10.10 12.67
CA LYS A 190 -5.31 -10.79 13.94
C LYS A 190 -6.23 -9.95 14.84
N LEU A 191 -7.21 -9.28 14.23
CA LEU A 191 -8.21 -8.45 14.88
C LEU A 191 -9.61 -9.02 14.66
N ASP A 192 -10.57 -8.50 15.42
CA ASP A 192 -11.97 -8.87 15.31
C ASP A 192 -12.62 -8.31 14.02
N PRO A 193 -13.42 -9.09 13.26
CA PRO A 193 -14.10 -8.63 12.05
C PRO A 193 -15.11 -7.49 12.28
N GLU A 194 -15.79 -7.47 13.41
CA GLU A 194 -16.72 -6.41 13.78
C GLU A 194 -15.96 -5.11 14.12
N PHE A 195 -14.77 -5.21 14.72
CA PHE A 195 -13.86 -4.06 14.85
C PHE A 195 -13.47 -3.47 13.49
N VAL A 196 -13.07 -4.33 12.53
CA VAL A 196 -12.76 -3.90 11.14
C VAL A 196 -13.95 -3.20 10.50
N ARG A 197 -15.14 -3.82 10.54
CA ARG A 197 -16.38 -3.22 10.01
C ARG A 197 -16.65 -1.86 10.64
N SER A 198 -16.51 -1.76 11.96
CA SER A 198 -16.73 -0.52 12.70
C SER A 198 -15.75 0.60 12.31
N GLU A 199 -14.47 0.32 12.11
CA GLU A 199 -13.49 1.30 11.61
C GLU A 199 -13.82 1.79 10.19
N VAL A 200 -14.24 0.87 9.31
CA VAL A 200 -14.62 1.17 7.92
C VAL A 200 -15.92 1.99 7.87
N ALA A 201 -16.93 1.64 8.68
CA ALA A 201 -18.22 2.34 8.72
C ALA A 201 -18.08 3.82 9.12
N ARG A 202 -17.19 4.10 10.09
CA ARG A 202 -16.93 5.44 10.60
C ARG A 202 -15.86 6.21 9.81
N GLY A 203 -15.31 5.61 8.74
CA GLY A 203 -14.34 6.26 7.85
C GLY A 203 -12.94 6.45 8.43
N ARG A 204 -12.56 5.71 9.47
CA ARG A 204 -11.19 5.73 10.03
C ARG A 204 -10.26 4.69 9.39
N ALA A 205 -10.83 3.77 8.62
CA ALA A 205 -10.09 2.82 7.82
C ALA A 205 -10.77 2.57 6.47
N ILE A 206 -10.00 2.12 5.50
CA ILE A 206 -10.45 1.79 4.15
C ILE A 206 -9.89 0.44 3.71
N ILE A 207 -10.64 -0.26 2.84
CA ILE A 207 -10.19 -1.48 2.16
C ILE A 207 -10.24 -1.20 0.65
N PRO A 208 -9.13 -0.79 0.02
CA PRO A 208 -9.07 -0.44 -1.40
C PRO A 208 -9.22 -1.70 -2.26
N SER A 209 -10.46 -2.03 -2.61
CA SER A 209 -10.81 -3.33 -3.18
C SER A 209 -11.81 -3.23 -4.33
N ASN A 210 -11.42 -2.51 -5.40
CA ASN A 210 -12.22 -2.40 -6.63
C ASN A 210 -12.73 -3.78 -7.05
N LYS A 211 -14.04 -3.89 -7.34
CA LYS A 211 -14.69 -5.15 -7.69
C LYS A 211 -14.16 -5.79 -8.98
N LYS A 212 -13.46 -5.02 -9.84
CA LYS A 212 -12.82 -5.53 -11.05
C LYS A 212 -11.41 -6.09 -10.83
N HIS A 213 -10.80 -5.85 -9.67
CA HIS A 213 -9.49 -6.40 -9.30
C HIS A 213 -9.69 -7.69 -8.51
N LEU A 214 -9.93 -8.79 -9.24
CA LEU A 214 -10.34 -10.07 -8.65
C LEU A 214 -9.15 -10.89 -8.12
N GLU A 215 -7.95 -10.52 -8.55
CA GLU A 215 -6.67 -11.09 -8.16
C GLU A 215 -6.18 -10.62 -6.77
N LEU A 216 -6.80 -9.56 -6.25
CA LEU A 216 -6.42 -8.91 -4.99
C LEU A 216 -6.55 -9.83 -3.77
N GLU A 217 -5.50 -9.87 -2.94
CA GLU A 217 -5.54 -10.30 -1.54
C GLU A 217 -5.87 -9.10 -0.65
N PRO A 218 -7.09 -9.01 -0.06
CA PRO A 218 -7.52 -7.81 0.64
C PRO A 218 -6.60 -7.38 1.78
N MET A 219 -6.46 -6.07 1.93
CA MET A 219 -5.71 -5.41 3.00
C MET A 219 -6.44 -4.15 3.45
N ILE A 220 -6.16 -3.72 4.68
CA ILE A 220 -6.82 -2.56 5.31
C ILE A 220 -5.80 -1.48 5.65
N VAL A 221 -6.18 -0.22 5.43
CA VAL A 221 -5.39 0.96 5.78
C VAL A 221 -6.17 1.76 6.80
N GLY A 222 -5.56 2.01 7.96
CA GLY A 222 -6.14 2.85 9.01
C GLY A 222 -5.23 2.92 10.23
N ARG A 223 -5.46 3.91 11.10
CA ARG A 223 -4.58 4.21 12.26
C ARG A 223 -4.44 3.05 13.25
N ASN A 224 -5.47 2.21 13.39
CA ASN A 224 -5.54 1.14 14.38
C ASN A 224 -5.07 -0.22 13.85
N PHE A 225 -4.46 -0.25 12.66
CA PHE A 225 -3.95 -1.44 11.98
C PHE A 225 -2.43 -1.32 11.84
N LEU A 226 -1.75 -2.39 11.38
CA LEU A 226 -0.34 -2.30 11.03
C LEU A 226 -0.12 -1.14 10.04
N VAL A 227 0.99 -0.42 10.18
CA VAL A 227 1.37 0.63 9.21
C VAL A 227 1.62 -0.04 7.86
N LYS A 228 1.12 0.57 6.79
CA LYS A 228 1.21 0.05 5.42
C LYS A 228 2.16 0.88 4.58
N VAL A 229 2.92 0.23 3.71
CA VAL A 229 3.91 0.86 2.84
C VAL A 229 3.48 0.77 1.38
N ASN A 230 3.58 1.88 0.66
CA ASN A 230 3.31 1.94 -0.78
C ASN A 230 4.62 2.00 -1.57
N ALA A 231 4.71 1.24 -2.67
CA ALA A 231 5.77 1.38 -3.65
C ALA A 231 5.27 2.06 -4.93
N ASN A 232 5.97 3.10 -5.37
CA ASN A 232 5.68 3.76 -6.65
C ASN A 232 6.49 3.10 -7.75
N ILE A 233 5.79 2.67 -8.80
CA ILE A 233 6.35 2.14 -10.04
C ILE A 233 5.76 2.95 -11.20
N GLY A 234 6.15 2.65 -12.43
CA GLY A 234 5.62 3.31 -13.61
C GLY A 234 6.69 3.63 -14.63
N ASN A 235 6.29 3.54 -15.89
CA ASN A 235 7.14 3.86 -17.01
C ASN A 235 7.28 5.38 -17.14
N SER A 236 8.38 5.81 -17.74
CA SER A 236 8.58 7.22 -18.08
C SER A 236 8.72 7.38 -19.59
N ALA A 237 8.53 8.60 -20.09
CA ALA A 237 8.75 8.90 -21.50
C ALA A 237 10.18 8.58 -21.99
N VAL A 238 11.15 8.46 -21.07
CA VAL A 238 12.58 8.31 -21.37
C VAL A 238 13.10 6.90 -21.04
N ALA A 239 12.43 6.16 -20.16
CA ALA A 239 12.89 4.87 -19.66
C ALA A 239 11.75 3.94 -19.20
N SER A 240 12.05 2.65 -19.27
CA SER A 240 11.25 1.49 -18.84
C SER A 240 10.31 0.88 -19.89
N SER A 241 9.88 -0.34 -19.59
CA SER A 241 9.11 -1.24 -20.46
C SER A 241 8.05 -1.97 -19.63
N ILE A 242 7.03 -2.54 -20.28
CA ILE A 242 5.97 -3.30 -19.60
C ILE A 242 6.55 -4.45 -18.76
N GLU A 243 7.56 -5.14 -19.30
CA GLU A 243 8.26 -6.24 -18.66
C GLU A 243 8.90 -5.80 -17.34
N GLU A 244 9.59 -4.64 -17.36
CA GLU A 244 10.24 -4.09 -16.18
C GLU A 244 9.23 -3.58 -15.15
N GLU A 245 8.09 -3.02 -15.56
CA GLU A 245 7.05 -2.59 -14.62
C GLU A 245 6.42 -3.76 -13.86
N VAL A 246 6.09 -4.85 -14.56
CA VAL A 246 5.58 -6.07 -13.91
C VAL A 246 6.62 -6.67 -12.97
N TYR A 247 7.90 -6.73 -13.40
CA TYR A 247 9.00 -7.16 -12.55
C TYR A 247 9.09 -6.31 -11.27
N LYS A 248 9.06 -4.98 -11.40
CA LYS A 248 9.13 -4.05 -10.26
C LYS A 248 7.97 -4.21 -9.29
N VAL A 249 6.75 -4.45 -9.78
CA VAL A 249 5.58 -4.71 -8.92
C VAL A 249 5.80 -5.97 -8.09
N GLN A 250 6.10 -7.09 -8.75
CA GLN A 250 6.30 -8.36 -8.06
C GLN A 250 7.48 -8.28 -7.08
N TRP A 251 8.55 -7.59 -7.45
CA TRP A 251 9.72 -7.37 -6.60
C TRP A 251 9.40 -6.49 -5.40
N ALA A 252 8.68 -5.39 -5.59
CA ALA A 252 8.27 -4.52 -4.49
C ALA A 252 7.38 -5.26 -3.49
N THR A 253 6.41 -6.05 -3.97
CA THR A 253 5.53 -6.84 -3.11
C THR A 253 6.27 -7.97 -2.41
N MET A 254 7.29 -8.57 -3.03
CA MET A 254 8.17 -9.56 -2.40
C MET A 254 8.81 -8.98 -1.14
N TRP A 255 9.28 -7.73 -1.19
CA TRP A 255 9.98 -7.07 -0.09
C TRP A 255 9.07 -6.30 0.89
N GLY A 256 7.75 -6.44 0.80
CA GLY A 256 6.83 -5.89 1.79
C GLY A 256 6.02 -4.66 1.35
N ALA A 257 5.97 -4.32 0.06
CA ALA A 257 5.04 -3.30 -0.41
C ALA A 257 3.59 -3.80 -0.24
N ASP A 258 2.82 -3.09 0.59
CA ASP A 258 1.42 -3.38 0.89
C ASP A 258 0.46 -2.90 -0.20
N THR A 259 0.86 -1.86 -0.92
CA THR A 259 0.18 -1.32 -2.10
C THR A 259 1.21 -0.89 -3.13
N VAL A 260 0.80 -0.81 -4.39
CA VAL A 260 1.61 -0.21 -5.45
C VAL A 260 0.85 0.90 -6.15
N MET A 261 1.55 1.90 -6.65
CA MET A 261 0.96 2.89 -7.56
C MET A 261 1.67 2.87 -8.90
N ASP A 262 0.89 2.72 -9.97
CA ASP A 262 1.35 2.95 -11.33
C ASP A 262 1.30 4.44 -11.65
N LEU A 263 2.49 5.05 -11.71
CA LEU A 263 2.71 6.46 -12.04
C LEU A 263 3.22 6.63 -13.48
N SER A 264 2.90 5.68 -14.36
CA SER A 264 3.30 5.73 -15.77
C SER A 264 2.88 7.02 -16.46
N THR A 265 3.82 7.61 -17.20
CA THR A 265 3.64 8.86 -17.97
C THR A 265 4.07 8.72 -19.44
N GLY A 266 4.58 7.55 -19.82
CA GLY A 266 5.08 7.25 -21.16
C GLY A 266 4.02 6.71 -22.11
N ARG A 267 4.45 5.96 -23.12
CA ARG A 267 3.55 5.26 -24.05
C ARG A 267 2.92 4.04 -23.36
N HIS A 268 1.80 3.55 -23.91
CA HIS A 268 1.16 2.31 -23.49
C HIS A 268 0.77 2.27 -22.00
N ILE A 269 0.36 3.40 -21.41
CA ILE A 269 -0.05 3.49 -20.00
C ILE A 269 -1.16 2.48 -19.69
N HIS A 270 -2.12 2.32 -20.61
CA HIS A 270 -3.26 1.43 -20.39
C HIS A 270 -2.85 -0.05 -20.37
N GLU A 271 -2.06 -0.46 -21.35
CA GLU A 271 -1.57 -1.84 -21.50
C GLU A 271 -0.62 -2.20 -20.35
N THR A 272 0.29 -1.29 -19.99
CA THR A 272 1.18 -1.46 -18.83
C THR A 272 0.37 -1.70 -17.56
N ARG A 273 -0.64 -0.87 -17.32
CA ARG A 273 -1.52 -1.00 -16.14
C ARG A 273 -2.33 -2.30 -16.14
N GLU A 274 -2.83 -2.75 -17.28
CA GLU A 274 -3.56 -4.02 -17.35
C GLU A 274 -2.65 -5.19 -16.97
N TRP A 275 -1.42 -5.21 -17.48
CA TRP A 275 -0.43 -6.21 -17.09
C TRP A 275 -0.10 -6.17 -15.60
N ILE A 276 0.05 -4.98 -15.02
CA ILE A 276 0.26 -4.79 -13.58
C ILE A 276 -0.93 -5.31 -12.78
N LEU A 277 -2.17 -4.90 -13.11
CA LEU A 277 -3.38 -5.25 -12.37
C LEU A 277 -3.62 -6.76 -12.33
N ARG A 278 -3.48 -7.44 -13.48
CA ARG A 278 -3.66 -8.88 -13.61
C ARG A 278 -2.57 -9.69 -12.90
N ASN A 279 -1.43 -9.07 -12.59
CA ASN A 279 -0.28 -9.69 -11.92
C ASN A 279 -0.01 -9.16 -10.51
N SER A 280 -0.91 -8.32 -9.96
CA SER A 280 -0.76 -7.76 -8.62
C SER A 280 -1.75 -8.38 -7.65
N ALA A 281 -1.23 -8.97 -6.58
CA ALA A 281 -2.03 -9.42 -5.44
C ALA A 281 -2.34 -8.28 -4.44
N VAL A 282 -1.70 -7.12 -4.60
CA VAL A 282 -1.88 -5.95 -3.71
C VAL A 282 -2.68 -4.85 -4.40
N PRO A 283 -3.34 -3.94 -3.66
CA PRO A 283 -4.06 -2.82 -4.25
C PRO A 283 -3.17 -1.97 -5.16
N VAL A 284 -3.69 -1.63 -6.33
CA VAL A 284 -3.02 -0.79 -7.32
C VAL A 284 -3.70 0.58 -7.36
N GLY A 285 -2.94 1.63 -7.08
CA GLY A 285 -3.36 3.02 -7.24
C GLY A 285 -2.84 3.63 -8.55
N THR A 286 -3.46 4.73 -8.97
CA THR A 286 -3.02 5.52 -10.12
C THR A 286 -3.23 7.00 -9.83
N VAL A 287 -2.67 7.86 -10.68
CA VAL A 287 -3.03 9.28 -10.73
C VAL A 287 -3.71 9.54 -12.08
N PRO A 288 -5.05 9.52 -12.15
CA PRO A 288 -5.78 9.56 -13.43
C PRO A 288 -5.45 10.78 -14.30
N ILE A 289 -4.99 11.88 -13.70
CA ILE A 289 -4.63 13.09 -14.45
C ILE A 289 -3.43 12.87 -15.38
N TYR A 290 -2.52 11.94 -15.08
CA TYR A 290 -1.36 11.67 -15.93
C TYR A 290 -1.79 11.06 -17.27
N GLN A 291 -2.71 10.09 -17.22
CA GLN A 291 -3.29 9.54 -18.44
C GLN A 291 -4.21 10.53 -19.15
N ALA A 292 -4.96 11.36 -18.42
CA ALA A 292 -5.79 12.40 -19.03
C ALA A 292 -4.95 13.42 -19.80
N LEU A 293 -3.78 13.80 -19.26
CA LEU A 293 -2.84 14.72 -19.88
C LEU A 293 -2.20 14.11 -21.14
N GLU A 294 -1.91 12.82 -21.14
CA GLU A 294 -1.39 12.11 -22.32
C GLU A 294 -2.41 12.10 -23.47
N LYS A 295 -3.71 11.93 -23.17
CA LYS A 295 -4.79 12.02 -24.17
C LYS A 295 -4.92 13.38 -24.85
N VAL A 296 -4.44 14.44 -24.22
CA VAL A 296 -4.42 15.80 -24.77
C VAL A 296 -3.00 16.22 -25.19
N ASN A 297 -2.15 15.25 -25.54
CA ASN A 297 -0.79 15.46 -26.05
C ASN A 297 0.12 16.29 -25.12
N GLY A 298 -0.13 16.25 -23.80
CA GLY A 298 0.66 17.00 -22.83
C GLY A 298 0.26 18.47 -22.65
N ILE A 299 -0.80 18.94 -23.31
CA ILE A 299 -1.27 20.33 -23.22
C ILE A 299 -2.27 20.44 -22.06
N ALA A 300 -1.86 21.07 -20.96
CA ALA A 300 -2.66 21.13 -19.75
C ALA A 300 -3.95 21.96 -19.93
N GLU A 301 -3.91 22.97 -20.79
CA GLU A 301 -5.02 23.85 -21.12
C GLU A 301 -6.16 23.12 -21.86
N ASP A 302 -5.84 22.01 -22.53
CA ASP A 302 -6.81 21.20 -23.27
C ASP A 302 -7.52 20.16 -22.37
N LEU A 303 -7.16 20.09 -21.08
CA LEU A 303 -7.84 19.23 -20.12
C LEU A 303 -9.27 19.71 -19.88
N SER A 304 -10.22 18.79 -20.02
CA SER A 304 -11.63 19.00 -19.73
C SER A 304 -12.19 17.92 -18.81
N TRP A 305 -13.37 18.19 -18.25
CA TRP A 305 -14.10 17.21 -17.45
C TRP A 305 -14.38 15.93 -18.26
N GLU A 306 -14.70 16.06 -19.54
CA GLU A 306 -15.02 14.94 -20.43
C GLU A 306 -13.83 13.99 -20.58
N VAL A 307 -12.62 14.53 -20.77
CA VAL A 307 -11.37 13.76 -20.87
C VAL A 307 -11.07 13.07 -19.54
N PHE A 308 -11.21 13.79 -18.42
CA PHE A 308 -10.96 13.21 -17.10
C PHE A 308 -11.97 12.11 -16.74
N ARG A 309 -13.26 12.33 -17.03
CA ARG A 309 -14.34 11.34 -16.82
C ARG A 309 -14.13 10.07 -17.64
N ASP A 310 -13.82 10.19 -18.94
CA ASP A 310 -13.49 9.02 -19.77
C ASP A 310 -12.29 8.28 -19.19
N THR A 311 -11.29 9.00 -18.69
CA THR A 311 -10.12 8.40 -18.03
C THR A 311 -10.51 7.63 -16.78
N LEU A 312 -11.31 8.21 -15.88
CA LEU A 312 -11.82 7.53 -14.67
C LEU A 312 -12.61 6.24 -14.96
N SER A 313 -13.28 6.16 -16.11
CA SER A 313 -14.03 4.95 -16.49
C SER A 313 -13.14 3.79 -16.98
N ARG A 314 -11.87 4.07 -17.29
CA ARG A 314 -10.88 3.14 -17.89
C ARG A 314 -9.68 2.85 -16.97
N VAL A 315 -9.64 3.41 -15.76
CA VAL A 315 -8.67 3.08 -14.70
C VAL A 315 -9.19 2.01 -13.75
#